data_AF-A0A7S1EX01-F1
#
_entry.id   AF-A0A7S1EX01-F1
#
_cell.length_a   1.000
_cell.length_b   1.000
_cell.length_c   1.000
_cell.angle_alpha   90.00
_cell.angle_beta   90.00
_cell.angle_gamma   90.00
#
_symmetry.space_group_name_H-M   'P 1'
#
loop_
_entity.id
_entity.type
_entity.pdbx_description
1 polymer ?
#
loop_
_entity_poly.entity_id
_entity_poly.type
_entity_poly.pdbx_seq_one_letter_code
_entity_poly.pdbx_strand_id
1 'polypeptide(L)'
;EVEFKDVILSLLEVDVAYCVLYVGFVLFVTLAVANIVNGIFISEAMELASQDREIRQRGDLLRSRKNLKVLTTLFREMDPKRTGMISRADFEEQLQRPEVLSLLNYFHFDVTDATAFF
;
A
#
# COMPACT_ATOMS: atom_id res chain seq x y z
N GLU A 1 2.22 -21.77 38.99
CA GLU A 1 1.52 -22.96 38.45
C GLU A 1 0.84 -23.83 39.51
N VAL A 2 0.99 -23.55 40.81
CA VAL A 2 0.46 -24.38 41.91
C VAL A 2 -1.05 -24.18 42.16
N GLU A 3 -1.62 -23.02 41.83
CA GLU A 3 -3.01 -22.66 42.19
C GLU A 3 -4.12 -23.53 41.55
N PHE A 4 -4.03 -23.82 40.24
CA PHE A 4 -5.12 -24.55 39.56
C PHE A 4 -5.26 -25.99 40.04
N LYS A 5 -4.11 -26.63 40.35
CA LYS A 5 -4.08 -28.03 40.75
C LYS A 5 -4.68 -28.24 42.13
N ASP A 6 -4.39 -27.33 43.06
CA ASP A 6 -4.90 -27.41 44.43
C ASP A 6 -6.41 -27.12 44.51
N VAL A 7 -6.90 -26.20 43.66
CA VAL A 7 -8.34 -25.93 43.52
C VAL A 7 -9.08 -27.14 42.96
N ILE A 8 -8.54 -27.77 41.91
CA ILE A 8 -9.09 -28.99 41.30
C ILE A 8 -9.14 -30.15 42.30
N LEU A 9 -8.05 -30.36 43.07
CA LEU A 9 -7.99 -31.40 44.09
C LEU A 9 -9.02 -31.16 45.21
N SER A 10 -9.19 -29.92 45.66
CA SER A 10 -10.19 -29.54 46.68
C SER A 10 -11.63 -29.72 46.17
N LEU A 11 -11.87 -29.45 44.88
CA LEU A 11 -13.19 -29.64 44.25
C LEU A 11 -13.52 -31.13 44.04
N LEU A 12 -12.50 -31.95 43.75
CA LEU A 12 -12.64 -33.39 43.57
C LEU A 12 -13.06 -34.11 44.87
N GLU A 13 -12.65 -33.60 46.04
CA GLU A 13 -13.09 -34.10 47.34
C GLU A 13 -14.59 -33.86 47.59
N VAL A 14 -15.19 -32.87 46.91
CA VAL A 14 -16.61 -32.55 47.04
C VAL A 14 -17.45 -33.30 46.01
N ASP A 15 -17.22 -33.06 44.72
CA ASP A 15 -17.88 -33.77 43.60
C ASP A 15 -17.15 -33.48 42.28
N VAL A 16 -17.02 -34.51 41.44
CA VAL A 16 -16.41 -34.44 40.10
C VAL A 16 -17.14 -33.45 39.19
N ALA A 17 -18.45 -33.25 39.39
CA ALA A 17 -19.24 -32.30 38.60
C ALA A 17 -18.72 -30.85 38.70
N TYR A 18 -18.32 -30.41 39.89
CA TYR A 18 -17.77 -29.06 40.08
C TYR A 18 -16.39 -28.90 39.43
N CYS A 19 -15.61 -29.98 39.41
CA CYS A 19 -14.33 -30.01 38.75
C CYS A 19 -14.47 -29.83 37.22
N VAL A 20 -15.44 -30.51 36.61
CA VAL A 20 -15.76 -30.37 35.17
C VAL A 20 -16.24 -28.95 34.86
N LEU A 21 -17.11 -28.38 35.69
CA LEU A 21 -17.61 -27.03 35.50
C LEU A 21 -16.50 -25.97 35.63
N TYR A 22 -15.59 -26.14 36.59
CA TYR A 22 -14.44 -25.27 36.76
C TYR A 22 -13.49 -25.31 35.56
N VAL A 23 -13.14 -26.51 35.07
CA VAL A 23 -12.30 -26.67 33.88
C VAL A 23 -12.96 -26.05 32.65
N GLY A 24 -14.27 -26.27 32.46
CA GLY A 24 -15.04 -25.65 31.39
C GLY A 24 -15.04 -24.12 31.46
N PHE A 25 -15.19 -23.56 32.66
CA PHE A 25 -15.11 -22.11 32.89
C PHE A 25 -13.73 -21.55 32.53
N VAL A 26 -12.65 -22.18 33.01
CA VAL A 26 -11.28 -21.74 32.72
C VAL A 26 -11.01 -21.79 31.22
N LEU A 27 -11.35 -22.91 30.56
CA LEU A 27 -11.19 -23.03 29.10
C LEU A 27 -11.97 -21.96 28.34
N PHE A 28 -13.23 -21.72 28.73
CA PHE A 28 -14.06 -20.70 28.10
C PHE A 28 -13.45 -19.31 28.27
N VAL A 29 -13.03 -18.93 29.47
CA VAL A 29 -12.44 -17.60 29.73
C VAL A 29 -11.11 -17.45 28.99
N THR A 30 -10.24 -18.47 29.02
CA THR A 30 -8.96 -18.43 28.29
C THR A 30 -9.18 -18.28 26.79
N LEU A 31 -10.11 -19.03 26.19
CA LEU A 31 -10.45 -18.91 24.77
C LEU A 31 -11.10 -17.56 24.47
N ALA A 32 -11.98 -17.05 25.33
CA ALA A 32 -12.61 -15.75 25.16
C ALA A 32 -11.57 -14.62 25.16
N VAL A 33 -10.66 -14.62 26.14
CA VAL A 33 -9.57 -13.63 26.23
C VAL A 33 -8.64 -13.75 25.02
N ALA A 34 -8.23 -14.95 24.65
CA ALA A 34 -7.39 -15.17 23.47
C ALA A 34 -8.06 -14.67 22.19
N ASN A 35 -9.37 -14.90 22.03
CA ASN A 35 -10.13 -14.42 20.88
C ASN A 35 -10.27 -12.90 20.85
N ILE A 36 -10.50 -12.24 21.99
CA ILE A 36 -10.54 -10.77 22.09
C ILE A 36 -9.20 -10.19 21.69
N VAL A 37 -8.12 -10.69 22.28
CA VAL A 37 -6.75 -10.22 22.00
C VAL A 37 -6.42 -10.43 20.52
N ASN A 38 -6.58 -11.65 20.01
CA ASN A 38 -6.33 -11.96 18.60
C ASN A 38 -7.19 -11.10 17.66
N GLY A 39 -8.44 -10.83 18.03
CA GLY A 39 -9.34 -9.95 17.27
C GLY A 39 -8.79 -8.53 17.14
N ILE A 40 -8.29 -7.95 18.24
CA ILE A 40 -7.66 -6.62 18.23
C ILE A 40 -6.41 -6.63 17.34
N PHE A 41 -5.52 -7.61 17.52
CA PHE A 41 -4.29 -7.72 16.73
C PHE A 41 -4.56 -7.89 15.24
N ILE A 42 -5.56 -8.69 14.86
CA ILE A 42 -5.95 -8.86 13.45
C ILE A 42 -6.51 -7.56 12.89
N SER A 43 -7.34 -6.85 13.65
CA SER A 43 -7.88 -5.55 13.23
C SER A 43 -6.77 -4.53 12.97
N GLU A 44 -5.82 -4.40 13.90
CA GLU A 44 -4.66 -3.51 13.75
C GLU A 44 -3.77 -3.92 12.56
N ALA A 45 -3.51 -5.21 12.39
CA ALA A 45 -2.72 -5.71 11.26
C ALA A 45 -3.40 -5.43 9.91
N MET A 46 -4.73 -5.58 9.83
CA MET A 46 -5.50 -5.25 8.63
C MET A 46 -5.53 -3.75 8.34
N GLU A 47 -5.62 -2.91 9.37
CA GLU A 47 -5.57 -1.44 9.21
C GLU A 47 -4.20 -0.97 8.72
N LEU A 48 -3.11 -1.49 9.28
CA LEU A 48 -1.76 -1.19 8.80
C LEU A 48 -1.56 -1.64 7.34
N ALA A 49 -2.03 -2.84 7.00
CA ALA A 49 -1.95 -3.34 5.62
C ALA A 49 -2.79 -2.51 4.64
N SER A 50 -3.93 -1.96 5.07
CA SER A 50 -4.78 -1.11 4.22
C SER A 50 -4.17 0.27 4.00
N GLN A 51 -3.59 0.88 5.05
CA GLN A 51 -2.88 2.16 4.95
C GLN A 51 -1.69 2.07 3.99
N ASP A 52 -0.90 1.01 4.05
CA ASP A 52 0.23 0.79 3.13
C ASP A 52 -0.22 0.73 1.67
N ARG A 53 -1.36 0.09 1.39
CA ARG A 53 -1.92 0.00 0.04
C ARG A 53 -2.43 1.35 -0.46
N GLU A 54 -3.11 2.11 0.38
CA GLU A 54 -3.58 3.46 0.05
C GLU A 54 -2.43 4.44 -0.17
N ILE A 55 -1.39 4.40 0.66
CA ILE A 55 -0.19 5.24 0.53
C ILE A 55 0.52 4.93 -0.78
N ARG A 56 0.68 3.66 -1.14
CA ARG A 56 1.25 3.26 -2.43
C ARG A 56 0.43 3.77 -3.61
N GLN A 57 -0.89 3.58 -3.61
CA GLN A 57 -1.77 4.09 -4.66
C GLN A 57 -1.73 5.62 -4.80
N ARG A 58 -1.74 6.35 -3.68
CA ARG A 58 -1.60 7.82 -3.68
C ARG A 58 -0.23 8.24 -4.18
N GLY A 59 0.82 7.52 -3.80
CA GLY A 59 2.19 7.74 -4.27
C GLY A 59 2.32 7.62 -5.79
N ASP A 60 1.73 6.58 -6.37
CA ASP A 60 1.75 6.35 -7.82
C ASP A 60 0.93 7.41 -8.57
N LEU A 61 -0.24 7.79 -8.06
CA LEU A 61 -1.04 8.89 -8.62
C LEU A 61 -0.30 10.24 -8.55
N LEU A 62 0.38 10.53 -7.44
CA LEU A 62 1.18 11.75 -7.28
C LEU A 62 2.38 11.77 -8.23
N ARG A 63 3.09 10.64 -8.38
CA ARG A 63 4.17 10.48 -9.36
C ARG A 63 3.65 10.67 -10.77
N SER A 64 2.55 10.03 -11.14
CA SER A 64 1.93 10.18 -12.47
C SER A 64 1.53 11.63 -12.74
N ARG A 65 0.92 12.33 -11.77
CA ARG A 65 0.59 13.76 -11.89
C ARG A 65 1.83 14.64 -12.02
N LYS A 66 2.90 14.34 -11.29
CA LYS A 66 4.17 15.07 -11.40
C LYS A 66 4.79 14.87 -12.79
N ASN A 67 4.81 13.63 -13.29
CA ASN A 67 5.31 13.29 -14.61
C ASN A 67 4.49 14.00 -15.70
N LEU A 68 3.16 13.96 -15.63
CA LEU A 68 2.28 14.69 -16.54
C LEU A 68 2.54 16.19 -16.52
N LYS A 69 2.76 16.81 -15.35
CA LYS A 69 3.10 18.23 -15.27
C LYS A 69 4.41 18.55 -15.98
N VAL A 70 5.46 17.77 -15.74
CA VAL A 70 6.76 17.99 -16.39
C VAL A 70 6.64 17.79 -17.90
N LEU A 71 5.94 16.75 -18.34
CA LEU A 71 5.69 16.48 -19.74
C LEU A 71 4.88 17.62 -20.40
N THR A 72 3.85 18.13 -19.72
CA THR A 72 3.05 19.28 -20.20
C THR A 72 3.91 20.55 -20.32
N THR A 73 4.81 20.80 -19.37
CA THR A 73 5.75 21.92 -19.46
C THR A 73 6.67 21.76 -20.67
N LEU A 74 7.21 20.56 -20.88
CA LEU A 74 8.09 20.26 -22.01
C LEU A 74 7.36 20.42 -23.36
N PHE A 75 6.14 19.90 -23.49
CA PHE A 75 5.29 20.13 -24.67
C PHE A 75 5.04 21.62 -24.92
N ARG A 76 4.90 22.42 -23.86
CA ARG A 76 4.67 23.86 -23.96
C ARG A 76 5.93 24.62 -24.38
N GLU A 77 7.11 24.16 -23.98
CA GLU A 77 8.40 24.70 -24.44
C GLU A 77 8.66 24.35 -25.91
N MET A 78 8.19 23.19 -26.37
CA MET A 78 8.28 22.74 -27.76
C MET A 78 7.21 23.34 -28.68
N ASP A 79 6.16 23.99 -28.14
CA ASP A 79 5.12 24.72 -28.89
C ASP A 79 5.23 26.25 -28.70
N PRO A 80 6.22 26.91 -29.33
CA PRO A 80 6.38 28.37 -29.25
C PRO A 80 5.20 29.13 -29.89
N LYS A 81 4.44 28.49 -30.78
CA LYS A 81 3.27 29.09 -31.44
C LYS A 81 2.00 29.02 -30.59
N ARG A 82 2.02 28.28 -29.47
CA ARG A 82 0.88 28.03 -28.57
C ARG A 82 -0.35 27.53 -29.32
N THR A 83 -0.14 26.77 -30.38
CA THR A 83 -1.20 26.19 -31.20
C THR A 83 -1.89 25.02 -30.50
N GLY A 84 -1.30 24.48 -29.43
CA GLY A 84 -1.77 23.27 -28.74
C GLY A 84 -1.47 22.00 -29.53
N MET A 85 -0.74 22.13 -30.64
CA MET A 85 -0.31 21.06 -31.52
C MET A 85 1.15 21.32 -31.87
N ILE A 86 1.96 20.28 -31.80
CA ILE A 86 3.34 20.29 -32.32
C ILE A 86 3.27 19.71 -33.72
N SER A 87 3.94 20.32 -34.70
CA SER A 87 4.10 19.72 -36.02
C SER A 87 5.31 18.78 -36.03
N ARG A 88 5.33 17.76 -36.88
CA ARG A 88 6.49 16.83 -36.98
C ARG A 88 7.82 17.58 -37.17
N ALA A 89 7.84 18.64 -37.97
CA ALA A 89 9.04 19.45 -38.20
C ALA A 89 9.49 20.20 -36.94
N ASP A 90 8.55 20.80 -36.20
CA ASP A 90 8.85 21.49 -34.94
C ASP A 90 9.33 20.49 -33.86
N PHE A 91 8.79 19.26 -33.87
CA PHE A 91 9.19 18.20 -32.96
C PHE A 91 10.62 17.71 -33.23
N GLU A 92 10.98 17.44 -34.50
CA GLU A 92 12.34 17.05 -34.90
C GLU A 92 13.38 18.14 -34.57
N GLU A 93 13.04 19.41 -34.80
CA GLU A 93 13.92 20.55 -34.48
C GLU A 93 14.14 20.67 -32.96
N GLN A 94 13.10 20.51 -32.16
CA GLN A 94 13.21 20.56 -30.69
C GLN A 94 13.89 19.31 -30.11
N LEU A 95 13.79 18.16 -30.77
CA LEU A 95 14.50 16.93 -30.38
C LEU A 95 16.01 17.05 -30.50
N GLN A 96 16.52 17.93 -31.37
CA GLN A 96 17.95 18.21 -31.51
C GLN A 96 18.51 18.94 -30.27
N ARG A 97 17.66 19.48 -29.39
CA ARG A 97 18.09 20.18 -28.18
C ARG A 97 18.47 19.18 -27.10
N PRO A 98 19.72 19.23 -26.57
CA PRO A 98 20.20 18.24 -25.61
C PRO A 98 19.42 18.25 -24.28
N GLU A 99 18.82 19.39 -23.93
CA GLU A 99 17.96 19.55 -22.74
C GLU A 99 16.68 18.72 -22.86
N VAL A 100 16.06 18.71 -24.04
CA VAL A 100 14.81 17.97 -24.35
C VAL A 100 15.09 16.47 -24.42
N LEU A 101 16.18 16.08 -25.08
CA LEU A 101 16.66 14.69 -25.18
C LEU A 101 16.96 14.09 -23.79
N SER A 102 17.64 14.85 -22.93
CA SER A 102 17.94 14.43 -21.56
C SER A 102 16.68 14.23 -20.72
N LEU A 103 15.68 15.13 -20.85
CA LEU A 103 14.42 15.00 -20.13
C LEU A 103 13.57 13.82 -20.63
N LEU A 104 13.53 13.58 -21.94
CA LEU A 104 12.82 12.44 -22.51
C LEU A 104 13.44 11.10 -22.06
N ASN A 105 14.77 11.01 -22.05
CA ASN A 105 15.49 9.86 -21.50
C ASN A 105 15.23 9.67 -20.00
N TYR A 106 15.15 10.76 -19.22
CA TYR A 106 14.79 10.69 -17.79
C TYR A 106 13.41 10.04 -17.58
N PHE A 107 12.44 10.34 -18.44
CA PHE A 107 11.10 9.73 -18.40
C PHE A 107 11.01 8.36 -19.08
N HIS A 108 12.13 7.79 -19.55
CA HIS A 108 12.16 6.53 -20.31
C HIS A 108 11.24 6.55 -21.54
N PHE A 109 11.03 7.72 -22.13
CA PHE A 109 10.44 7.78 -23.44
C PHE A 109 11.53 7.39 -24.43
N ASP A 110 11.39 6.20 -25.02
CA ASP A 110 12.23 5.76 -26.12
C ASP A 110 11.89 6.63 -27.34
N VAL A 111 12.61 7.74 -27.48
CA VAL A 111 12.46 8.69 -28.61
C VAL A 111 13.21 8.20 -29.85
N THR A 112 13.63 6.94 -29.85
CA THR A 112 14.35 6.29 -30.96
C THR A 112 13.56 6.36 -32.27
N ASP A 113 12.25 6.60 -32.18
CA ASP A 113 11.38 6.75 -33.33
C ASP A 113 10.42 7.95 -33.13
N ALA A 114 10.89 9.17 -33.43
CA ALA A 114 10.03 10.37 -33.49
C ALA A 114 8.82 10.17 -34.42
N THR A 115 8.93 9.25 -35.38
CA THR A 115 7.87 8.78 -36.27
C THR A 115 6.85 7.85 -35.62
N ALA A 116 7.18 7.16 -34.52
CA ALA A 116 6.23 6.33 -33.76
C ALA A 116 5.38 7.15 -32.77
N PHE A 117 5.82 8.36 -32.44
CA PHE A 117 5.12 9.26 -31.52
C PHE A 117 3.98 10.07 -32.19
N PHE A 118 3.97 10.17 -33.53
CA PHE A 118 2.95 10.85 -34.35
C PHE A 118 2.22 9.89 -35.27
#